data_AF-A0A9Q4A6C4-F1
#
_entry.id   AF-A0A9Q4A6C4-F1
#
_cell.length_a   1.000
_cell.length_b   1.000
_cell.length_c   1.000
_cell.angle_alpha   90.00
_cell.angle_beta   90.00
_cell.angle_gamma   90.00
#
_symmetry.space_group_name_H-M   'P 1'
#
loop_
_entity.id
_entity.type
_entity.pdbx_description
1 polymer ?
#
loop_
_entity_poly.entity_id
_entity_poly.type
_entity_poly.pdbx_seq_one_letter_code
_entity_poly.pdbx_strand_id
1 'polypeptide(L)' 'MRLLLVEDDRAIGQGIRVALNNEGYTLDWLEDGLS' A
#
# COMPACT_ATOMS: atom_id res chain seq x y z
N MET A 1 5.87 -11.95 -0.21
CA MET A 1 4.44 -12.14 -0.57
C MET A 1 3.92 -10.83 -1.15
N ARG A 2 2.89 -10.84 -2.01
CA ARG A 2 2.38 -9.64 -2.69
C ARG A 2 1.00 -9.26 -2.16
N LEU A 3 0.79 -7.98 -1.85
CA LEU A 3 -0.43 -7.44 -1.25
C LEU A 3 -0.94 -6.27 -2.09
N LEU A 4 -2.26 -6.13 -2.19
CA LEU A 4 -2.92 -4.95 -2.75
C LEU A 4 -3.44 -4.08 -1.60
N LEU A 5 -2.98 -2.84 -1.55
CA LEU A 5 -3.49 -1.80 -0.68
C LEU A 5 -4.39 -0.89 -1.52
N VAL A 6 -5.62 -0.67 -1.07
CA VAL A 6 -6.50 0.38 -1.60
C VAL A 6 -6.72 1.37 -0.45
N GLU A 7 -6.17 2.56 -0.60
CA GLU A 7 -6.18 3.60 0.43
C GLU A 7 -6.13 4.97 -0.24
N ASP A 8 -7.12 5.81 0.02
CA ASP A 8 -7.28 7.14 -0.58
C ASP A 8 -6.49 8.24 0.17
N ASP A 9 -6.19 8.03 1.46
CA ASP A 9 -5.30 8.91 2.21
C ASP A 9 -3.82 8.60 1.95
N ARG A 10 -3.10 9.57 1.38
CA ARG A 10 -1.68 9.40 1.02
C ARG A 10 -0.76 9.26 2.22
N ALA A 11 -1.04 9.91 3.35
CA ALA A 11 -0.20 9.82 4.54
C ALA A 11 -0.33 8.43 5.17
N ILE A 12 -1.55 7.89 5.24
CA ILE A 12 -1.82 6.53 5.72
C ILE A 12 -1.20 5.51 4.78
N GLY A 13 -1.44 5.61 3.47
CA GLY A 13 -0.93 4.67 2.49
C GLY A 13 0.61 4.62 2.44
N GLN A 14 1.27 5.77 2.59
CA GLN A 14 2.73 5.82 2.73
C GLN A 14 3.23 5.13 4.00
N GLY A 15 2.57 5.35 5.15
CA GLY A 15 2.92 4.69 6.40
C GLY A 15 2.85 3.17 6.30
N ILE A 16 1.76 2.66 5.72
CA ILE A 16 1.55 1.22 5.49
C ILE A 16 2.61 0.67 4.54
N ARG A 17 2.88 1.36 3.43
CA ARG A 17 3.90 0.95 2.45
C ARG A 17 5.29 0.83 3.08
N VAL A 18 5.69 1.78 3.92
CA VAL A 18 7.00 1.74 4.59
C VAL A 18 7.09 0.55 5.55
N ALA A 19 6.06 0.34 6.38
CA ALA A 19 6.03 -0.75 7.34
C ALA A 19 6.12 -2.12 6.63
N LEU A 20 5.27 -2.36 5.63
CA LEU A 20 5.18 -3.65 4.94
C LEU A 20 6.37 -3.92 4.01
N ASN A 21 6.98 -2.89 3.42
CA ASN A 21 8.20 -3.05 2.64
C ASN A 21 9.39 -3.49 3.52
N ASN A 22 9.48 -2.97 4.75
CA ASN A 22 10.50 -3.39 5.72
C ASN A 22 10.34 -4.87 6.15
N GLU A 23 9.11 -5.40 6.08
CA GLU A 23 8.81 -6.81 6.34
C GLU A 23 8.99 -7.72 5.10
N GLY A 24 9.41 -7.17 3.96
CA GLY A 24 9.66 -7.93 2.72
C GLY A 24 8.40 -8.25 1.90
N TYR A 25 7.31 -7.51 2.13
CA TYR A 25 6.13 -7.57 1.26
C TYR A 25 6.28 -6.66 0.04
N THR A 26 5.76 -7.14 -1.09
CA THR A 26 5.56 -6.31 -2.28
C THR A 26 4.16 -5.73 -2.21
N LEU A 27 4.04 -4.40 -2.26
CA LEU A 27 2.76 -3.70 -2.22
C LEU A 27 2.40 -3.12 -3.58
N ASP A 28 1.22 -3.44 -4.09
CA ASP A 28 0.53 -2.64 -5.09
C ASP A 28 -0.39 -1.69 -4.35
N TRP A 29 -0.28 -0.38 -4.61
CA TRP A 29 -1.12 0.61 -3.94
C TRP A 29 -1.96 1.35 -4.99
N LEU A 30 -3.26 1.35 -4.77
CA LEU A 30 -4.24 2.14 -5.51
C LEU A 30 -4.89 3.16 -4.57
N GLU A 31 -5.08 4.39 -5.07
CA GLU A 31 -5.78 5.45 -4.33
C GLU A 31 -7.31 5.36 -4.50
N ASP A 32 -7.77 4.66 -5.54
CA ASP A 32 -9.18 4.38 -5.77
C ASP A 32 -9.38 2.96 -6.32
N GLY A 33 -10.64 2.50 -6.32
CA GLY A 33 -11.02 1.19 -6.88
C GLY A 33 -11.39 1.23 -8.37
N LEU A 34 -11.12 2.33 -9.07
CA LEU A 34 -11.46 2.52 -10.48
C LEU A 34 -10.19 2.30 -11.32
N SER A 35 -9.79 1.03 -11.46
CA SER A 35 -8.74 0.59 -12.40
C SER A 35 -9.15 -0.69 -13.11
#